data_AF-A0A4Q4BPR7-F1
#
_entry.id   AF-A0A4Q4BPR7-F1
#
_cell.length_a   1.000
_cell.length_b   1.000
_cell.length_c   1.000
_cell.angle_alpha   90.00
_cell.angle_beta   90.00
_cell.angle_gamma   90.00
#
_symmetry.space_group_name_H-M   'P 1'
#
loop_
_entity.id
_entity.type
_entity.pdbx_description
1 polymer ?
#
loop_
_entity_poly.entity_id
_entity_poly.type
_entity_poly.pdbx_seq_one_letter_code
_entity_poly.pdbx_strand_id
1 'polypeptide(L)'
;MDDAHKGTMPPISLADVRTARVTPEEALALHAEGRPGKLEIRLSKPLITARDLSLAYSPGVAEPCLHIARDPSLAYDYTSKGNFVAVVSNGTAVLGLGNLGALASKPVMEGKVALFKRFADVDGIDLCIDTEDVDAFVNAVRYLGPSFGGINLEDIKAPECFVIEQRLREMMDIPVFHDDQHGTAIVAAAGLLNAVHLTGRNLKDTTIVINGAGAAAVACAELMKAMGVTPRNVIMCDTKGVVYRGRTEGMNQWKSAHAVDTEARTLSQALAGADCFFGLSVKGAVTPEMLRAMADKPIIFAMANPDPEITPEEAKAVRPDCIIATGRSDYPNQVNNVLGFPFIFRGALDVRAST
;
A
#
# COMPACT_ATOMS: atom_id res chain seq x y z
N MET A 1 -54.88 -29.87 -31.63
CA MET A 1 -55.06 -28.82 -30.60
C MET A 1 -54.34 -29.35 -29.39
N ASP A 2 -53.03 -29.10 -29.32
CA ASP A 2 -52.18 -29.59 -28.24
C ASP A 2 -51.70 -28.39 -27.42
N ASP A 3 -52.21 -28.35 -26.20
CA ASP A 3 -51.69 -27.60 -25.06
C ASP A 3 -50.50 -28.37 -24.47
N ALA A 4 -49.32 -27.76 -24.36
CA ALA A 4 -48.33 -28.14 -23.34
C ALA A 4 -47.19 -27.11 -23.20
N HIS A 5 -47.15 -26.50 -22.02
CA HIS A 5 -45.97 -26.03 -21.27
C HIS A 5 -45.01 -25.00 -21.89
N LYS A 6 -45.38 -23.72 -21.70
CA LYS A 6 -44.39 -22.65 -21.45
C LYS A 6 -43.81 -22.82 -20.04
N GLY A 7 -42.64 -23.44 -19.94
CA GLY A 7 -41.83 -23.40 -18.72
C GLY A 7 -41.26 -21.98 -18.53
N THR A 8 -41.75 -21.27 -17.52
CA THR A 8 -41.13 -20.04 -17.04
C THR A 8 -39.81 -20.39 -16.38
N MET A 9 -38.69 -19.93 -16.95
CA MET A 9 -37.39 -20.00 -16.27
C MET A 9 -37.49 -19.26 -14.93
N PRO A 10 -36.93 -19.81 -13.83
CA PRO A 10 -36.90 -19.12 -12.56
C PRO A 10 -36.09 -17.81 -12.71
N PRO A 11 -36.44 -16.76 -11.96
CA PRO A 11 -35.64 -15.55 -11.95
C PRO A 11 -34.22 -15.91 -11.51
N ILE A 12 -33.23 -15.58 -12.36
CA ILE A 12 -31.82 -15.65 -12.00
C ILE A 12 -31.66 -14.71 -10.81
N SER A 13 -31.52 -15.29 -9.61
CA SER A 13 -31.02 -14.57 -8.44
C SER A 13 -29.72 -13.90 -8.87
N LEU A 14 -29.69 -12.57 -8.90
CA LEU A 14 -28.45 -11.80 -8.89
C LEU A 14 -27.79 -12.11 -7.55
N ALA A 15 -27.14 -13.28 -7.47
CA ALA A 15 -26.22 -13.58 -6.40
C ALA A 15 -25.24 -12.40 -6.33
N ASP A 16 -25.09 -11.84 -5.14
CA ASP A 16 -24.27 -10.67 -4.90
C ASP A 16 -22.85 -10.96 -5.40
N VAL A 17 -22.51 -10.46 -6.60
CA VAL A 17 -21.24 -10.76 -7.28
C VAL A 17 -20.04 -10.16 -6.53
N ARG A 18 -20.30 -9.43 -5.44
CA ARG A 18 -19.32 -8.80 -4.56
C ARG A 18 -18.49 -9.80 -3.74
N THR A 19 -18.87 -11.08 -3.68
CA THR A 19 -18.22 -12.10 -2.82
C THR A 19 -17.77 -13.35 -3.57
N ALA A 20 -17.49 -13.29 -4.87
CA ALA A 20 -16.91 -14.43 -5.58
C ALA A 20 -15.49 -14.68 -5.02
N ARG A 21 -15.29 -15.82 -4.34
CA ARG A 21 -13.98 -16.24 -3.83
C ARG A 21 -13.07 -16.58 -5.01
N VAL A 22 -11.97 -15.84 -5.16
CA VAL A 22 -10.94 -16.08 -6.17
C VAL A 22 -10.20 -17.39 -5.85
N THR A 23 -10.06 -18.29 -6.83
CA THR A 23 -9.28 -19.54 -6.66
C THR A 23 -7.81 -19.36 -7.06
N PRO A 24 -6.88 -20.20 -6.55
CA PRO A 24 -5.50 -20.21 -7.00
C PRO A 24 -5.37 -20.47 -8.51
N GLU A 25 -6.21 -21.36 -9.06
CA GLU A 25 -6.20 -21.70 -10.48
C GLU A 25 -6.62 -20.50 -11.35
N GLU A 26 -7.65 -19.75 -10.94
CA GLU A 26 -8.08 -18.51 -11.61
C GLU A 26 -6.98 -17.45 -11.57
N ALA A 27 -6.34 -17.27 -10.40
CA ALA A 27 -5.24 -16.31 -10.24
C ALA A 27 -4.04 -16.65 -11.15
N LEU A 28 -3.66 -17.93 -11.22
CA LEU A 28 -2.56 -18.38 -12.10
C LEU A 28 -2.94 -18.28 -13.58
N ALA A 29 -4.15 -18.68 -13.95
CA ALA A 29 -4.64 -18.57 -15.32
C ALA A 29 -4.59 -17.12 -15.82
N LEU A 30 -5.04 -16.16 -15.00
CA LEU A 30 -4.98 -14.73 -15.33
C LEU A 30 -3.56 -14.24 -15.66
N HIS A 31 -2.53 -14.79 -15.03
CA HIS A 31 -1.13 -14.40 -15.28
C HIS A 31 -0.50 -15.11 -16.49
N ALA A 32 -1.07 -16.25 -16.92
CA ALA A 32 -0.50 -17.11 -17.95
C ALA A 32 -1.24 -17.03 -19.30
N GLU A 33 -2.54 -16.75 -19.28
CA GLU A 33 -3.39 -16.83 -20.47
C GLU A 33 -3.11 -15.70 -21.48
N GLY A 34 -3.07 -16.06 -22.77
CA GLY A 34 -2.76 -15.14 -23.86
C GLY A 34 -1.29 -14.71 -23.86
N ARG A 35 -1.01 -13.51 -23.34
CA ARG A 35 0.34 -12.96 -23.20
C ARG A 35 0.69 -12.96 -21.71
N PRO A 36 1.73 -13.70 -21.27
CA PRO A 36 2.08 -13.76 -19.86
C PRO A 36 2.43 -12.40 -19.25
N GLY A 37 2.09 -12.25 -17.96
CA GLY A 37 2.28 -11.01 -17.21
C GLY A 37 1.12 -10.02 -17.38
N LYS A 38 1.19 -8.89 -16.68
CA LYS A 38 0.10 -7.89 -16.65
C LYS A 38 0.41 -6.61 -17.42
N LEU A 39 1.63 -6.49 -17.95
CA LEU A 39 2.12 -5.27 -18.59
C LEU A 39 2.56 -5.52 -20.02
N GLU A 40 2.35 -4.52 -20.86
CA GLU A 40 2.97 -4.42 -22.17
C GLU A 40 3.28 -2.96 -22.51
N ILE A 41 4.30 -2.75 -23.35
CA ILE A 41 4.64 -1.43 -23.86
C ILE A 41 3.88 -1.20 -25.16
N ARG A 42 3.15 -0.09 -25.24
CA ARG A 42 2.49 0.37 -26.46
C ARG A 42 3.09 1.70 -26.92
N LEU A 43 3.22 1.83 -28.24
CA LEU A 43 3.68 3.08 -28.85
C LEU A 43 2.58 4.15 -28.77
N SER A 44 2.97 5.36 -28.37
CA SER A 44 2.05 6.52 -28.31
C SER A 44 2.02 7.34 -29.60
N LYS A 45 3.01 7.16 -30.48
CA LYS A 45 3.13 7.84 -31.78
C LYS A 45 3.10 6.82 -32.92
N PRO A 46 2.54 7.17 -34.10
CA PRO A 46 2.55 6.28 -35.25
C PRO A 46 3.98 6.02 -35.74
N LEU A 47 4.22 4.82 -36.26
CA LEU A 47 5.45 4.42 -36.94
C LEU A 47 5.09 3.64 -38.23
N ILE A 48 4.26 4.25 -39.07
CA ILE A 48 3.68 3.58 -40.25
C ILE A 48 4.43 3.98 -41.53
N THR A 49 4.92 5.23 -41.59
CA THR A 49 5.58 5.78 -42.77
C THR A 49 7.07 6.04 -42.54
N ALA A 50 7.83 6.19 -43.63
CA ALA A 50 9.22 6.62 -43.56
C ALA A 50 9.37 8.00 -42.86
N ARG A 51 8.39 8.90 -43.07
CA ARG A 51 8.35 10.19 -42.39
C ARG A 51 8.17 10.03 -40.88
N ASP A 52 7.27 9.15 -40.44
CA ASP A 52 7.08 8.88 -39.02
C ASP A 52 8.37 8.38 -38.37
N LEU A 53 9.06 7.44 -39.04
CA LEU A 53 10.35 6.93 -38.58
C LEU A 53 11.41 8.04 -38.50
N SER A 54 11.50 8.91 -39.50
CA SER A 54 12.44 10.04 -39.51
C SER A 54 12.16 11.09 -38.44
N LEU A 55 10.93 11.20 -37.93
CA LEU A 55 10.57 12.11 -36.85
C LEU A 55 10.78 11.48 -35.47
N ALA A 56 10.33 10.24 -35.29
CA ALA A 56 10.42 9.51 -34.03
C ALA A 56 11.85 9.02 -33.73
N TYR A 57 12.67 8.85 -34.77
CA TYR A 57 14.06 8.44 -34.68
C TYR A 57 14.93 9.36 -35.55
N SER A 58 16.09 8.87 -36.00
CA SER A 58 17.01 9.66 -36.80
C SER A 58 16.42 10.06 -38.15
N PRO A 59 16.60 11.33 -38.58
CA PRO A 59 17.37 12.38 -37.90
C PRO A 59 16.58 13.22 -36.87
N GLY A 60 15.25 13.17 -36.87
CA GLY A 60 14.39 14.07 -36.10
C GLY A 60 14.56 14.01 -34.58
N VAL A 61 14.84 12.83 -34.02
CA VAL A 61 15.05 12.64 -32.57
C VAL A 61 16.21 13.47 -32.00
N ALA A 62 17.13 13.96 -32.85
CA ALA A 62 18.21 14.84 -32.41
C ALA A 62 17.69 16.17 -31.85
N GLU A 63 16.57 16.70 -32.38
CA GLU A 63 16.00 17.98 -31.95
C GLU A 63 15.60 17.98 -30.46
N PRO A 64 14.72 17.08 -29.96
CA PRO A 64 14.40 17.05 -28.54
C PRO A 64 15.63 16.79 -27.67
N CYS A 65 16.59 15.95 -28.10
CA CYS A 65 17.84 15.73 -27.37
C CYS A 65 18.66 17.02 -27.18
N LEU A 66 18.86 17.80 -28.25
CA LEU A 66 19.60 19.06 -28.20
C LEU A 66 18.88 20.13 -27.37
N HIS A 67 17.54 20.14 -27.39
CA HIS A 67 16.74 21.04 -26.55
C HIS A 67 16.84 20.67 -25.07
N ILE A 68 16.71 19.38 -24.72
CA ILE A 68 16.86 18.90 -23.34
C ILE A 68 18.29 19.15 -22.81
N ALA A 69 19.31 19.02 -23.67
CA ALA A 69 20.69 19.33 -23.27
C ALA A 69 20.90 20.82 -22.92
N ARG A 70 20.10 21.73 -23.50
CA ARG A 70 20.14 23.17 -23.18
C ARG A 70 19.27 23.52 -21.97
N ASP A 71 18.12 22.85 -21.84
CA ASP A 71 17.18 23.02 -20.74
C ASP A 71 16.63 21.64 -20.31
N PRO A 72 17.16 21.06 -19.22
CA PRO A 72 16.72 19.75 -18.73
C PRO A 72 15.22 19.67 -18.37
N SER A 73 14.56 20.80 -18.09
CA SER A 73 13.13 20.81 -17.76
C SER A 73 12.24 20.39 -18.93
N LEU A 74 12.73 20.56 -20.17
CA LEU A 74 12.04 20.13 -21.40
C LEU A 74 11.93 18.60 -21.52
N ALA A 75 12.63 17.84 -20.67
CA ALA A 75 12.43 16.39 -20.60
C ALA A 75 10.98 16.03 -20.24
N TYR A 76 10.28 16.88 -19.48
CA TYR A 76 8.87 16.68 -19.14
C TYR A 76 7.92 16.95 -20.32
N ASP A 77 8.36 17.68 -21.34
CA ASP A 77 7.54 18.06 -22.49
C ASP A 77 7.78 17.13 -23.68
N TYR A 78 9.03 16.69 -23.87
CA TYR A 78 9.46 15.90 -25.03
C TYR A 78 9.64 14.40 -24.76
N THR A 79 9.43 13.95 -23.52
CA THR A 79 9.56 12.53 -23.15
C THR A 79 8.38 12.11 -22.27
N SER A 80 8.29 10.80 -21.97
CA SER A 80 7.29 10.27 -21.05
C SER A 80 7.58 10.60 -19.57
N LYS A 81 8.76 11.15 -19.23
CA LYS A 81 9.22 11.36 -17.84
C LYS A 81 8.14 11.92 -16.92
N GLY A 82 7.39 12.93 -17.37
CA GLY A 82 6.36 13.60 -16.54
C GLY A 82 5.16 12.74 -16.16
N ASN A 83 4.98 11.57 -16.78
CA ASN A 83 3.88 10.65 -16.48
C ASN A 83 4.36 9.22 -16.17
N PHE A 84 5.67 9.01 -15.97
CA PHE A 84 6.27 7.67 -15.88
C PHE A 84 6.88 7.42 -14.50
N VAL A 85 6.36 6.43 -13.77
CA VAL A 85 6.81 6.06 -12.42
C VAL A 85 7.53 4.71 -12.43
N ALA A 86 8.59 4.58 -11.63
CA ALA A 86 9.19 3.28 -11.34
C ALA A 86 8.59 2.69 -10.07
N VAL A 87 8.06 1.48 -10.15
CA VAL A 87 7.70 0.67 -8.98
C VAL A 87 8.90 -0.21 -8.63
N VAL A 88 9.59 0.09 -7.54
CA VAL A 88 10.89 -0.51 -7.22
C VAL A 88 10.79 -1.36 -5.95
N SER A 89 11.28 -2.58 -6.03
CA SER A 89 11.31 -3.52 -4.89
C SER A 89 12.53 -4.43 -4.95
N ASN A 90 12.93 -4.99 -3.80
CA ASN A 90 13.83 -6.16 -3.75
C ASN A 90 13.12 -7.44 -3.30
N GLY A 91 11.80 -7.39 -3.09
CA GLY A 91 10.98 -8.54 -2.71
C GLY A 91 11.27 -9.09 -1.31
N THR A 92 11.80 -8.27 -0.41
CA THR A 92 12.16 -8.70 0.95
C THR A 92 10.99 -8.70 1.93
N ALA A 93 9.87 -8.08 1.58
CA ALA A 93 8.65 -8.05 2.39
C ALA A 93 7.39 -8.14 1.52
N VAL A 94 7.30 -9.15 0.66
CA VAL A 94 6.18 -9.31 -0.28
C VAL A 94 4.89 -9.66 0.46
N LEU A 95 3.93 -8.73 0.52
CA LEU A 95 2.65 -8.93 1.21
C LEU A 95 2.89 -9.43 2.67
N GLY A 96 2.11 -10.41 3.13
CA GLY A 96 2.38 -11.16 4.36
C GLY A 96 3.22 -12.43 4.16
N LEU A 97 3.85 -12.60 2.99
CA LEU A 97 4.63 -13.81 2.63
C LEU A 97 6.11 -13.69 3.02
N GLY A 98 6.58 -12.48 3.34
CA GLY A 98 7.95 -12.21 3.77
C GLY A 98 8.92 -12.09 2.60
N ASN A 99 10.16 -12.51 2.82
CA ASN A 99 11.22 -12.42 1.81
C ASN A 99 11.09 -13.56 0.79
N LEU A 100 10.58 -13.23 -0.40
CA LEU A 100 10.52 -14.15 -1.54
C LEU A 100 11.59 -13.85 -2.59
N GLY A 101 12.33 -12.75 -2.43
CA GLY A 101 13.30 -12.25 -3.39
C GLY A 101 12.68 -11.48 -4.55
N ALA A 102 13.54 -10.77 -5.27
CA ALA A 102 13.16 -9.81 -6.32
C ALA A 102 12.28 -10.44 -7.42
N LEU A 103 12.65 -11.63 -7.92
CA LEU A 103 11.92 -12.27 -9.01
C LEU A 103 10.51 -12.71 -8.61
N ALA A 104 10.34 -13.30 -7.43
CA ALA A 104 9.04 -13.77 -6.96
C ALA A 104 8.09 -12.60 -6.59
N SER A 105 8.64 -11.41 -6.32
CA SER A 105 7.85 -10.19 -6.11
C SER A 105 7.26 -9.59 -7.39
N LYS A 106 7.82 -9.93 -8.56
CA LYS A 106 7.48 -9.31 -9.86
C LYS A 106 5.98 -9.28 -10.17
N PRO A 107 5.19 -10.35 -9.92
CA PRO A 107 3.74 -10.28 -10.11
C PRO A 107 3.10 -9.16 -9.29
N VAL A 108 3.51 -8.92 -8.04
CA VAL A 108 2.95 -7.83 -7.22
C VAL A 108 3.31 -6.48 -7.83
N MET A 109 4.57 -6.30 -8.24
CA MET A 109 5.06 -5.05 -8.83
C MET A 109 4.36 -4.72 -10.16
N GLU A 110 4.19 -5.70 -11.05
CA GLU A 110 3.39 -5.52 -12.27
C GLU A 110 1.95 -5.14 -11.95
N GLY A 111 1.38 -5.72 -10.88
CA GLY A 111 0.07 -5.37 -10.37
C GLY A 111 0.00 -3.90 -9.98
N LYS A 112 0.96 -3.39 -9.20
CA LYS A 112 1.04 -1.98 -8.79
C LYS A 112 1.10 -1.03 -9.98
N VAL A 113 1.90 -1.33 -11.00
CA VAL A 113 1.94 -0.55 -12.24
C VAL A 113 0.58 -0.58 -12.97
N ALA A 114 -0.07 -1.73 -13.06
CA ALA A 114 -1.40 -1.84 -13.67
C ALA A 114 -2.44 -0.99 -12.93
N LEU A 115 -2.36 -0.90 -11.60
CA LEU A 115 -3.22 -0.05 -10.78
C LEU A 115 -2.94 1.44 -11.00
N PHE A 116 -1.67 1.87 -11.07
CA PHE A 116 -1.30 3.24 -11.47
C PHE A 116 -1.96 3.64 -12.79
N LYS A 117 -1.84 2.79 -13.81
CA LYS A 117 -2.41 3.05 -15.12
C LYS A 117 -3.93 3.10 -15.09
N ARG A 118 -4.56 2.11 -14.44
CA ARG A 118 -6.01 1.95 -14.45
C ARG A 118 -6.76 3.05 -13.69
N PHE A 119 -6.20 3.53 -12.57
CA PHE A 119 -6.89 4.46 -11.67
C PHE A 119 -6.47 5.92 -11.83
N ALA A 120 -5.26 6.19 -12.30
CA ALA A 120 -4.71 7.55 -12.36
C ALA A 120 -4.11 7.92 -13.74
N ASP A 121 -4.20 7.02 -14.72
CA ASP A 121 -3.54 7.18 -16.04
C ASP A 121 -2.03 7.49 -15.92
N VAL A 122 -1.38 6.95 -14.89
CA VAL A 122 0.06 7.05 -14.68
C VAL A 122 0.72 5.85 -15.34
N ASP A 123 1.67 6.10 -16.25
CA ASP A 123 2.47 5.04 -16.86
C ASP A 123 3.58 4.62 -15.90
N GLY A 124 4.10 3.40 -16.06
CA GLY A 124 5.19 2.95 -15.22
C GLY A 124 5.77 1.60 -15.62
N ILE A 125 6.75 1.18 -14.85
CA ILE A 125 7.42 -0.11 -14.99
C ILE A 125 7.84 -0.64 -13.63
N ASP A 126 7.85 -1.97 -13.47
CA ASP A 126 8.42 -2.62 -12.31
C ASP A 126 9.94 -2.76 -12.45
N LEU A 127 10.68 -2.44 -11.38
CA LEU A 127 12.12 -2.63 -11.27
C LEU A 127 12.41 -3.47 -10.02
N CYS A 128 12.49 -4.79 -10.21
CA CYS A 128 12.87 -5.72 -9.15
C CYS A 128 14.40 -5.82 -9.05
N ILE A 129 14.98 -5.29 -7.97
CA ILE A 129 16.43 -5.23 -7.73
C ILE A 129 16.85 -6.40 -6.84
N ASP A 130 17.66 -7.31 -7.38
CA ASP A 130 18.12 -8.52 -6.68
C ASP A 130 19.28 -8.23 -5.72
N THR A 131 19.03 -7.40 -4.71
CA THR A 131 19.97 -7.13 -3.62
C THR A 131 19.26 -6.81 -2.30
N GLU A 132 19.81 -7.34 -1.21
CA GLU A 132 19.43 -6.96 0.16
C GLU A 132 20.36 -5.90 0.75
N ASP A 133 21.47 -5.57 0.07
CA ASP A 133 22.39 -4.53 0.53
C ASP A 133 21.80 -3.14 0.28
N VAL A 134 21.65 -2.36 1.35
CA VAL A 134 21.02 -1.03 1.31
C VAL A 134 21.80 -0.08 0.41
N ASP A 135 23.14 -0.10 0.45
CA ASP A 135 23.96 0.78 -0.38
C ASP A 135 23.86 0.42 -1.86
N ALA A 136 23.90 -0.86 -2.20
CA ALA A 136 23.71 -1.35 -3.55
C ALA A 136 22.32 -0.99 -4.08
N PHE A 137 21.27 -1.17 -3.27
CA PHE A 137 19.90 -0.80 -3.65
C PHE A 137 19.78 0.70 -3.92
N VAL A 138 20.23 1.55 -2.99
CA VAL A 138 20.20 3.01 -3.16
C VAL A 138 20.98 3.44 -4.39
N ASN A 139 22.16 2.85 -4.64
CA ASN A 139 22.97 3.16 -5.82
C ASN A 139 22.32 2.70 -7.13
N ALA A 140 21.58 1.60 -7.13
CA ALA A 140 20.83 1.15 -8.30
C ALA A 140 19.67 2.10 -8.65
N VAL A 141 19.03 2.70 -7.65
CA VAL A 141 17.85 3.57 -7.87
C VAL A 141 18.22 5.03 -8.11
N ARG A 142 19.16 5.61 -7.35
CA ARG A 142 19.41 7.06 -7.36
C ARG A 142 19.80 7.63 -8.73
N TYR A 143 20.45 6.81 -9.57
CA TYR A 143 20.85 7.22 -10.91
C TYR A 143 19.72 7.18 -11.95
N LEU A 144 18.56 6.62 -11.58
CA LEU A 144 17.40 6.51 -12.46
C LEU A 144 16.51 7.76 -12.44
N GLY A 145 16.86 8.76 -11.62
CA GLY A 145 16.16 10.05 -11.53
C GLY A 145 15.82 10.67 -12.89
N PRO A 146 16.71 10.71 -13.90
CA PRO A 146 16.39 11.24 -15.22
C PRO A 146 15.26 10.50 -15.95
N SER A 147 15.10 9.19 -15.75
CA SER A 147 14.14 8.35 -16.47
C SER A 147 12.70 8.50 -16.00
N PHE A 148 12.49 8.85 -14.72
CA PHE A 148 11.19 8.77 -14.06
C PHE A 148 10.72 10.12 -13.53
N GLY A 149 9.41 10.32 -13.46
CA GLY A 149 8.77 11.45 -12.80
C GLY A 149 8.59 11.24 -11.29
N GLY A 150 8.69 9.98 -10.84
CA GLY A 150 8.65 9.61 -9.43
C GLY A 150 9.05 8.15 -9.21
N ILE A 151 9.40 7.81 -7.97
CA ILE A 151 9.78 6.46 -7.53
C ILE A 151 8.80 5.99 -6.46
N ASN A 152 8.13 4.86 -6.72
CA ASN A 152 7.30 4.16 -5.74
C ASN A 152 8.08 2.97 -5.18
N LEU A 153 8.50 3.03 -3.92
CA LEU A 153 9.14 1.93 -3.22
C LEU A 153 8.08 0.98 -2.66
N GLU A 154 8.32 -0.33 -2.81
CA GLU A 154 7.31 -1.37 -2.52
C GLU A 154 7.94 -2.64 -1.94
N ASP A 155 7.29 -3.30 -0.99
CA ASP A 155 7.65 -4.63 -0.48
C ASP A 155 9.13 -4.75 -0.01
N ILE A 156 9.65 -3.71 0.66
CA ILE A 156 10.99 -3.67 1.25
C ILE A 156 10.90 -3.82 2.77
N LYS A 157 11.65 -4.76 3.35
CA LYS A 157 11.61 -5.04 4.79
C LYS A 157 12.10 -3.85 5.63
N ALA A 158 11.53 -3.74 6.83
CA ALA A 158 12.04 -2.84 7.86
C ALA A 158 13.18 -3.52 8.66
N PRO A 159 14.19 -2.76 9.14
CA PRO A 159 14.30 -1.29 9.10
C PRO A 159 14.94 -0.71 7.83
N GLU A 160 15.37 -1.53 6.88
CA GLU A 160 16.09 -1.11 5.68
C GLU A 160 15.29 -0.13 4.82
N CYS A 161 13.98 -0.36 4.68
CA CYS A 161 13.08 0.52 3.93
C CYS A 161 13.13 1.99 4.38
N PHE A 162 13.25 2.26 5.68
CA PHE A 162 13.35 3.62 6.20
C PHE A 162 14.63 4.31 5.74
N VAL A 163 15.76 3.59 5.78
CA VAL A 163 17.07 4.12 5.38
C VAL A 163 17.11 4.33 3.86
N ILE A 164 16.59 3.38 3.09
CA ILE A 164 16.50 3.46 1.63
C ILE A 164 15.66 4.67 1.22
N GLU A 165 14.44 4.80 1.75
CA GLU A 165 13.54 5.90 1.41
C GLU A 165 14.15 7.25 1.78
N GLN A 166 14.65 7.40 3.01
CA GLN A 166 15.27 8.65 3.45
C GLN A 166 16.41 9.07 2.51
N ARG A 167 17.34 8.15 2.21
CA ARG A 167 18.49 8.46 1.35
C ARG A 167 18.09 8.78 -0.07
N LEU A 168 17.10 8.08 -0.63
CA LEU A 168 16.62 8.38 -1.98
C LEU A 168 15.93 9.73 -2.04
N ARG A 169 15.10 10.07 -1.05
CA ARG A 169 14.48 11.40 -0.93
C ARG A 169 15.51 12.53 -0.81
N GLU A 170 16.63 12.31 -0.13
CA GLU A 170 17.72 13.28 0.00
C GLU A 170 18.56 13.43 -1.27
N MET A 171 18.65 12.38 -2.11
CA MET A 171 19.55 12.32 -3.26
C MET A 171 18.86 12.61 -4.61
N MET A 172 17.53 12.56 -4.68
CA MET A 172 16.78 12.65 -5.94
C MET A 172 15.88 13.88 -5.98
N ASP A 173 15.83 14.54 -7.14
CA ASP A 173 14.99 15.73 -7.39
C ASP A 173 13.57 15.38 -7.89
N ILE A 174 13.08 14.19 -7.54
CA ILE A 174 11.74 13.68 -7.89
C ILE A 174 11.12 13.02 -6.66
N PRO A 175 9.78 12.93 -6.56
CA PRO A 175 9.12 12.32 -5.41
C PRO A 175 9.52 10.85 -5.28
N VAL A 176 9.93 10.47 -4.07
CA VAL A 176 10.18 9.09 -3.67
C VAL A 176 9.23 8.77 -2.53
N PHE A 177 8.40 7.75 -2.73
CA PHE A 177 7.30 7.41 -1.82
C PHE A 177 7.30 5.91 -1.57
N HIS A 178 7.31 5.49 -0.30
CA HIS A 178 7.11 4.09 0.05
C HIS A 178 5.63 3.79 0.35
N ASP A 179 5.00 2.99 -0.50
CA ASP A 179 3.55 2.75 -0.41
C ASP A 179 3.14 1.98 0.85
N ASP A 180 3.88 0.92 1.21
CA ASP A 180 3.56 0.15 2.42
C ASP A 180 3.67 0.97 3.72
N GLN A 181 4.47 2.03 3.71
CA GLN A 181 4.56 2.98 4.82
C GLN A 181 3.45 4.02 4.74
N HIS A 182 3.62 4.98 3.84
CA HIS A 182 2.84 6.19 3.80
C HIS A 182 1.45 5.96 3.19
N GLY A 183 1.35 5.10 2.17
CA GLY A 183 0.09 4.72 1.56
C GLY A 183 -0.85 4.09 2.58
N THR A 184 -0.35 3.09 3.31
CA THR A 184 -1.09 2.42 4.40
C THR A 184 -1.54 3.42 5.47
N ALA A 185 -0.64 4.30 5.92
CA ALA A 185 -0.95 5.30 6.93
C ALA A 185 -2.07 6.26 6.48
N ILE A 186 -2.02 6.74 5.23
CA ILE A 186 -3.00 7.68 4.68
C ILE A 186 -4.39 7.04 4.57
N VAL A 187 -4.49 5.81 4.06
CA VAL A 187 -5.80 5.15 3.94
C VAL A 187 -6.37 4.74 5.30
N ALA A 188 -5.52 4.31 6.24
CA ALA A 188 -5.93 4.02 7.62
C ALA A 188 -6.39 5.30 8.34
N ALA A 189 -5.69 6.42 8.15
CA ALA A 189 -6.07 7.73 8.67
C ALA A 189 -7.45 8.17 8.17
N ALA A 190 -7.68 8.07 6.86
CA ALA A 190 -8.97 8.43 6.26
C ALA A 190 -10.11 7.57 6.81
N GLY A 191 -9.88 6.26 6.93
CA GLY A 191 -10.83 5.36 7.58
C GLY A 191 -11.09 5.73 9.04
N LEU A 192 -10.03 6.04 9.80
CA LEU A 192 -10.13 6.38 11.22
C LEU A 192 -10.93 7.66 11.43
N LEU A 193 -10.70 8.71 10.65
CA LEU A 193 -11.46 9.96 10.72
C LEU A 193 -12.97 9.72 10.57
N ASN A 194 -13.35 8.91 9.60
CA ASN A 194 -14.75 8.55 9.38
C ASN A 194 -15.31 7.71 10.53
N ALA A 195 -14.55 6.72 11.03
CA ALA A 195 -15.00 5.87 12.12
C ALA A 195 -15.13 6.62 13.46
N VAL A 196 -14.20 7.54 13.75
CA VAL A 196 -14.25 8.45 14.90
C VAL A 196 -15.50 9.34 14.81
N HIS A 197 -15.78 9.92 13.64
CA HIS A 197 -16.99 10.71 13.42
C HIS A 197 -18.27 9.88 13.65
N LEU A 198 -18.37 8.69 13.05
CA LEU A 198 -19.56 7.82 13.15
C LEU A 198 -19.81 7.30 14.56
N THR A 199 -18.77 7.20 15.37
CA THR A 199 -18.88 6.75 16.77
C THR A 199 -19.02 7.89 17.77
N GLY A 200 -19.02 9.14 17.30
CA GLY A 200 -19.15 10.33 18.15
C GLY A 200 -17.92 10.58 19.03
N ARG A 201 -16.76 10.06 18.64
CA ARG A 201 -15.49 10.22 19.35
C ARG A 201 -14.77 11.49 18.92
N ASN A 202 -13.84 11.93 19.76
CA ASN A 202 -12.85 12.93 19.39
C ASN A 202 -11.50 12.25 19.13
N LEU A 203 -10.82 12.61 18.03
CA LEU A 203 -9.56 11.99 17.62
C LEU A 203 -8.49 12.14 18.71
N LYS A 204 -8.44 13.29 19.39
CA LYS A 204 -7.47 13.57 20.46
C LYS A 204 -7.56 12.61 21.65
N ASP A 205 -8.77 12.16 21.96
CA ASP A 205 -9.08 11.34 23.14
C ASP A 205 -9.12 9.83 22.82
N THR A 206 -9.07 9.47 21.54
CA THR A 206 -9.15 8.09 21.07
C THR A 206 -7.88 7.30 21.45
N THR A 207 -8.06 6.13 22.06
CA THR A 207 -6.96 5.18 22.33
C THR A 207 -6.82 4.16 21.21
N ILE A 208 -5.66 4.16 20.54
CA ILE A 208 -5.35 3.34 19.38
C ILE A 208 -4.26 2.34 19.74
N VAL A 209 -4.57 1.06 19.56
CA VAL A 209 -3.60 -0.03 19.70
C VAL A 209 -3.18 -0.49 18.32
N ILE A 210 -1.90 -0.40 18.02
CA ILE A 210 -1.31 -0.86 16.76
C ILE A 210 -0.56 -2.16 17.04
N ASN A 211 -0.98 -3.26 16.43
CA ASN A 211 -0.27 -4.53 16.50
C ASN A 211 0.56 -4.74 15.24
N GLY A 212 1.88 -4.75 15.43
CA GLY A 212 2.88 -4.58 14.40
C GLY A 212 3.82 -3.44 14.78
N ALA A 213 5.09 -3.59 14.44
CA ALA A 213 6.12 -2.56 14.64
C ALA A 213 7.08 -2.48 13.44
N GLY A 214 6.56 -2.80 12.26
CA GLY A 214 7.23 -2.62 10.97
C GLY A 214 6.92 -1.26 10.35
N ALA A 215 7.25 -1.12 9.06
CA ALA A 215 7.18 0.12 8.31
C ALA A 215 5.79 0.79 8.36
N ALA A 216 4.74 0.06 7.99
CA ALA A 216 3.36 0.53 8.04
C ALA A 216 2.91 0.98 9.44
N ALA A 217 3.30 0.24 10.49
CA ALA A 217 2.88 0.52 11.86
C ALA A 217 3.52 1.81 12.41
N VAL A 218 4.81 2.02 12.11
CA VAL A 218 5.53 3.26 12.45
C VAL A 218 4.88 4.44 11.72
N ALA A 219 4.69 4.35 10.41
CA ALA A 219 4.07 5.42 9.63
C ALA A 219 2.63 5.74 10.08
N CYS A 220 1.82 4.73 10.39
CA CYS A 220 0.49 4.93 10.98
C CYS A 220 0.58 5.67 12.31
N ALA A 221 1.46 5.23 13.22
CA ALA A 221 1.62 5.85 14.53
C ALA A 221 2.07 7.32 14.42
N GLU A 222 3.00 7.64 13.52
CA GLU A 222 3.46 9.01 13.27
C GLU A 222 2.34 9.88 12.71
N LEU A 223 1.64 9.40 11.68
CA LEU A 223 0.56 10.16 11.05
C LEU A 223 -0.62 10.40 12.00
N MET A 224 -1.03 9.40 12.78
CA MET A 224 -2.10 9.57 13.78
C MET A 224 -1.73 10.64 14.81
N LYS A 225 -0.48 10.63 15.30
CA LYS A 225 0.02 11.66 16.24
C LYS A 225 0.04 13.05 15.59
N ALA A 226 0.51 13.15 14.34
CA ALA A 226 0.54 14.39 13.58
C ALA A 226 -0.85 14.97 13.33
N MET A 227 -1.85 14.11 13.14
CA MET A 227 -3.27 14.50 12.99
C MET A 227 -3.94 14.90 14.30
N GLY A 228 -3.27 14.71 15.45
CA GLY A 228 -3.74 15.21 16.75
C GLY A 228 -4.17 14.13 17.75
N VAL A 229 -3.98 12.84 17.46
CA VAL A 229 -4.13 11.79 18.50
C VAL A 229 -3.07 12.02 19.57
N THR A 230 -3.46 12.00 20.85
CA THR A 230 -2.51 12.20 21.94
C THR A 230 -1.43 11.11 21.92
N PRO A 231 -0.12 11.42 21.91
CA PRO A 231 0.93 10.42 21.73
C PRO A 231 0.92 9.25 22.72
N ARG A 232 0.50 9.48 23.97
CA ARG A 232 0.37 8.43 24.99
C ARG A 232 -0.78 7.45 24.72
N ASN A 233 -1.74 7.84 23.89
CA ASN A 233 -2.90 7.04 23.53
C ASN A 233 -2.63 6.15 22.30
N VAL A 234 -1.46 6.25 21.68
CA VAL A 234 -1.04 5.37 20.58
C VAL A 234 -0.10 4.32 21.15
N ILE A 235 -0.61 3.11 21.37
CA ILE A 235 0.11 2.00 21.99
C ILE A 235 0.52 1.02 20.89
N MET A 236 1.82 0.82 20.69
CA MET A 236 2.35 -0.11 19.70
C MET A 236 2.71 -1.45 20.37
N CYS A 237 2.42 -2.56 19.69
CA CYS A 237 2.76 -3.92 20.10
C CYS A 237 3.58 -4.60 19.01
N ASP A 238 4.58 -5.39 19.39
CA ASP A 238 5.31 -6.28 18.49
C ASP A 238 5.32 -7.72 19.01
N THR A 239 6.16 -8.58 18.43
CA THR A 239 6.27 -10.00 18.81
C THR A 239 6.69 -10.25 20.26
N LYS A 240 7.17 -9.23 20.99
CA LYS A 240 7.49 -9.33 22.43
C LYS A 240 6.46 -8.60 23.32
N GLY A 241 5.36 -8.12 22.74
CA GLY A 241 4.32 -7.38 23.44
C GLY A 241 4.44 -5.87 23.27
N VAL A 242 3.96 -5.13 24.27
CA VAL A 242 3.85 -3.65 24.21
C VAL A 242 5.24 -3.01 24.08
N VAL A 243 5.34 -1.96 23.26
CA VAL A 243 6.51 -1.08 23.17
C VAL A 243 6.38 -0.01 24.26
N TYR A 244 6.95 -0.28 25.44
CA TYR A 244 6.85 0.58 26.62
C TYR A 244 8.20 1.22 26.99
N ARG A 245 8.17 2.33 27.74
CA ARG A 245 9.37 3.00 28.25
C ARG A 245 10.16 2.11 29.20
N GLY A 246 11.46 1.94 28.93
CA GLY A 246 12.34 1.06 29.71
C GLY A 246 12.36 -0.40 29.23
N ARG A 247 11.60 -0.75 28.18
CA ARG A 247 11.76 -2.04 27.50
C ARG A 247 13.15 -2.15 26.87
N THR A 248 13.83 -3.27 27.07
CA THR A 248 15.17 -3.53 26.51
C THR A 248 15.15 -4.52 25.34
N GLU A 249 14.23 -5.48 25.35
CA GLU A 249 14.17 -6.55 24.35
C GLU A 249 13.52 -6.10 23.03
N GLY A 250 14.17 -6.34 21.88
CA GLY A 250 13.60 -6.13 20.54
C GLY A 250 13.39 -4.66 20.13
N MET A 251 14.05 -3.73 20.84
CA MET A 251 13.98 -2.29 20.57
C MET A 251 14.99 -1.87 19.49
N ASN A 252 14.60 -0.86 18.70
CA ASN A 252 15.47 -0.16 17.76
C ASN A 252 15.13 1.35 17.79
N GLN A 253 15.88 2.17 17.05
CA GLN A 253 15.69 3.63 17.07
C GLN A 253 14.27 4.05 16.67
N TRP A 254 13.70 3.40 15.66
CA TRP A 254 12.36 3.70 15.14
C TRP A 254 11.29 3.35 16.18
N LYS A 255 11.33 2.15 16.78
CA LYS A 255 10.39 1.74 17.83
C LYS A 255 10.50 2.59 19.10
N SER A 256 11.72 3.00 19.45
CA SER A 256 11.97 3.75 20.70
C SER A 256 11.25 5.09 20.72
N ALA A 257 11.06 5.73 19.57
CA ALA A 257 10.26 6.96 19.44
C ALA A 257 8.77 6.77 19.76
N HIS A 258 8.27 5.52 19.73
CA HIS A 258 6.89 5.16 20.03
C HIS A 258 6.70 4.48 21.39
N ALA A 259 7.74 4.40 22.22
CA ALA A 259 7.62 3.83 23.55
C ALA A 259 6.76 4.70 24.48
N VAL A 260 5.68 4.13 24.98
CA VAL A 260 4.72 4.81 25.88
C VAL A 260 4.91 4.41 27.34
N ASP A 261 4.54 5.30 28.26
CA ASP A 261 4.50 5.01 29.69
C ASP A 261 3.19 4.28 30.02
N THR A 262 3.26 2.98 30.30
CA THR A 262 2.10 2.12 30.54
C THR A 262 2.50 0.88 31.33
N GLU A 263 1.54 0.31 32.07
CA GLU A 263 1.69 -0.98 32.76
C GLU A 263 1.36 -2.18 31.86
N ALA A 264 0.72 -1.96 30.71
CA ALA A 264 0.40 -3.02 29.77
C ALA A 264 1.68 -3.66 29.21
N ARG A 265 1.69 -5.00 29.11
CA ARG A 265 2.80 -5.80 28.57
C ARG A 265 2.38 -6.68 27.41
N THR A 266 1.11 -7.09 27.35
CA THR A 266 0.57 -7.93 26.27
C THR A 266 -0.40 -7.16 25.38
N LEU A 267 -0.64 -7.68 24.17
CA LEU A 267 -1.66 -7.14 23.27
C LEU A 267 -3.05 -7.11 23.91
N SER A 268 -3.42 -8.18 24.63
CA SER A 268 -4.69 -8.27 25.36
C SER A 268 -4.84 -7.15 26.40
N GLN A 269 -3.78 -6.87 27.17
CA GLN A 269 -3.79 -5.78 28.15
C GLN A 269 -3.88 -4.40 27.49
N ALA A 270 -3.21 -4.21 26.35
CA ALA A 270 -3.27 -2.95 25.62
C ALA A 270 -4.67 -2.71 25.01
N LEU A 271 -5.34 -3.77 24.55
CA LEU A 271 -6.68 -3.70 23.96
C LEU A 271 -7.81 -3.48 24.98
N ALA A 272 -7.56 -3.74 26.27
CA ALA A 272 -8.54 -3.52 27.32
C ALA A 272 -8.91 -2.02 27.39
N GLY A 273 -10.18 -1.71 27.08
CA GLY A 273 -10.69 -0.33 27.03
C GLY A 273 -10.23 0.49 25.83
N ALA A 274 -9.47 -0.08 24.88
CA ALA A 274 -9.05 0.63 23.67
C ALA A 274 -10.26 0.94 22.76
N ASP A 275 -10.23 2.10 22.11
CA ASP A 275 -11.27 2.51 21.15
C ASP A 275 -11.03 1.90 19.77
N CYS A 276 -9.76 1.80 19.38
CA CYS A 276 -9.37 1.42 18.04
C CYS A 276 -8.22 0.41 18.04
N PHE A 277 -8.30 -0.55 17.13
CA PHE A 277 -7.25 -1.52 16.84
C PHE A 277 -6.81 -1.40 15.39
N PHE A 278 -5.50 -1.25 15.16
CA PHE A 278 -4.85 -1.38 13.86
C PHE A 278 -4.00 -2.65 13.85
N GLY A 279 -4.44 -3.64 13.08
CA GLY A 279 -3.71 -4.85 12.75
C GLY A 279 -2.83 -4.63 11.53
N LEU A 280 -1.52 -4.64 11.75
CA LEU A 280 -0.47 -4.54 10.73
C LEU A 280 0.55 -5.66 10.98
N SER A 281 0.04 -6.89 11.13
CA SER A 281 0.77 -8.01 11.69
C SER A 281 0.50 -9.33 10.95
N VAL A 282 -0.11 -10.31 11.61
CA VAL A 282 -0.31 -11.67 11.10
C VAL A 282 -1.72 -12.15 11.37
N LYS A 283 -2.16 -13.10 10.55
CA LYS A 283 -3.44 -13.81 10.70
C LYS A 283 -3.67 -14.31 12.13
N GLY A 284 -4.87 -14.09 12.65
CA GLY A 284 -5.31 -14.65 13.93
C GLY A 284 -4.66 -14.04 15.16
N ALA A 285 -4.00 -12.88 15.04
CA ALA A 285 -3.36 -12.21 16.17
C ALA A 285 -4.35 -11.69 17.22
N VAL A 286 -5.62 -11.49 16.85
CA VAL A 286 -6.67 -10.98 17.72
C VAL A 286 -7.69 -12.08 18.01
N THR A 287 -7.98 -12.31 19.29
CA THR A 287 -9.00 -13.28 19.71
C THR A 287 -10.33 -12.59 20.03
N PRO A 288 -11.46 -13.34 19.98
CA PRO A 288 -12.76 -12.88 20.47
C PRO A 288 -12.72 -12.20 21.85
N GLU A 289 -11.96 -12.76 22.80
CA GLU A 289 -11.85 -12.26 24.17
C GLU A 289 -11.23 -10.86 24.21
N MET A 290 -10.21 -10.62 23.39
CA MET A 290 -9.58 -9.29 23.28
C MET A 290 -10.58 -8.25 22.75
N LEU A 291 -11.41 -8.61 21.78
CA LEU A 291 -12.43 -7.70 21.24
C LEU A 291 -13.56 -7.39 22.24
N ARG A 292 -13.93 -8.35 23.11
CA ARG A 292 -14.90 -8.08 24.19
C ARG A 292 -14.37 -7.08 25.21
N ALA A 293 -13.06 -7.03 25.41
CA ALA A 293 -12.42 -6.15 26.37
C ALA A 293 -12.25 -4.70 25.86
N MET A 294 -12.42 -4.45 24.56
CA MET A 294 -12.35 -3.10 23.97
C MET A 294 -13.55 -2.23 24.38
N ALA A 295 -13.44 -0.92 24.21
CA ALA A 295 -14.51 0.05 24.47
C ALA A 295 -15.79 -0.21 23.65
N ASP A 296 -16.89 0.46 23.99
CA ASP A 296 -18.17 0.39 23.23
C ASP A 296 -17.99 0.84 21.77
N LYS A 297 -18.64 0.19 20.81
CA LYS A 297 -18.50 0.48 19.37
C LYS A 297 -17.03 0.55 18.90
N PRO A 298 -16.24 -0.53 19.05
CA PRO A 298 -14.81 -0.53 18.79
C PRO A 298 -14.58 -0.40 17.28
N ILE A 299 -13.48 0.26 16.93
CA ILE A 299 -13.07 0.47 15.56
C ILE A 299 -11.92 -0.48 15.26
N ILE A 300 -12.12 -1.41 14.32
CA ILE A 300 -11.20 -2.52 14.05
C ILE A 300 -10.71 -2.42 12.60
N PHE A 301 -9.42 -2.20 12.42
CA PHE A 301 -8.74 -2.26 11.13
C PHE A 301 -7.86 -3.50 11.10
N ALA A 302 -8.34 -4.62 10.52
CA ALA A 302 -7.57 -5.86 10.40
C ALA A 302 -6.94 -5.95 9.01
N MET A 303 -5.74 -5.38 8.84
CA MET A 303 -5.15 -5.07 7.53
C MET A 303 -4.08 -6.06 7.08
N ALA A 304 -3.81 -7.14 7.83
CA ALA A 304 -2.93 -8.21 7.35
C ALA A 304 -3.47 -8.85 6.05
N ASN A 305 -2.55 -9.14 5.12
CA ASN A 305 -2.84 -9.79 3.84
C ASN A 305 -2.03 -11.09 3.71
N PRO A 306 -2.58 -12.13 3.06
CA PRO A 306 -3.93 -12.21 2.48
C PRO A 306 -5.04 -12.48 3.51
N ASP A 307 -4.67 -12.92 4.71
CA ASP A 307 -5.59 -13.26 5.78
C ASP A 307 -5.50 -12.24 6.93
N PRO A 308 -6.62 -11.61 7.34
CA PRO A 308 -6.62 -10.57 8.36
C PRO A 308 -6.37 -11.13 9.78
N GLU A 309 -6.05 -10.23 10.71
CA GLU A 309 -5.91 -10.56 12.13
C GLU A 309 -7.16 -11.20 12.74
N ILE A 310 -8.33 -10.78 12.25
CA ILE A 310 -9.64 -11.36 12.55
C ILE A 310 -10.58 -11.09 11.37
N THR A 311 -11.46 -12.02 11.05
CA THR A 311 -12.45 -11.82 9.97
C THR A 311 -13.62 -10.92 10.42
N PRO A 312 -14.30 -10.23 9.49
CA PRO A 312 -15.53 -9.50 9.78
C PRO A 312 -16.59 -10.33 10.48
N GLU A 313 -16.76 -11.59 10.09
CA GLU A 313 -17.71 -12.53 10.67
C GLU A 313 -17.38 -12.83 12.14
N GLU A 314 -16.13 -13.19 12.44
CA GLU A 314 -15.67 -13.47 13.80
C GLU A 314 -15.77 -12.23 14.71
N ALA A 315 -15.41 -11.05 14.20
CA ALA A 315 -15.51 -9.82 14.95
C ALA A 315 -16.98 -9.46 15.24
N LYS A 316 -17.86 -9.53 14.24
CA LYS A 316 -19.29 -9.19 14.38
C LYS A 316 -20.06 -10.19 15.25
N ALA A 317 -19.65 -11.46 15.29
CA ALA A 317 -20.23 -12.45 16.18
C ALA A 317 -20.04 -12.10 17.67
N VAL A 318 -18.99 -11.34 17.99
CA VAL A 318 -18.60 -11.01 19.36
C VAL A 318 -18.92 -9.56 19.73
N ARG A 319 -18.75 -8.66 18.76
CA ARG A 319 -18.99 -7.22 18.85
C ARG A 319 -19.86 -6.78 17.68
N PRO A 320 -21.18 -7.03 17.71
CA PRO A 320 -22.07 -6.63 16.61
C PRO A 320 -22.06 -5.11 16.37
N ASP A 321 -21.71 -4.34 17.40
CA ASP A 321 -21.56 -2.89 17.43
C ASP A 321 -20.24 -2.36 16.84
N CYS A 322 -19.28 -3.22 16.47
CA CYS A 322 -18.00 -2.77 15.94
C CYS A 322 -18.11 -2.14 14.55
N ILE A 323 -17.21 -1.22 14.23
CA ILE A 323 -16.88 -0.88 12.84
C ILE A 323 -15.66 -1.72 12.49
N ILE A 324 -15.74 -2.52 11.43
CA ILE A 324 -14.61 -3.34 10.98
C ILE A 324 -14.26 -3.03 9.53
N ALA A 325 -12.97 -2.95 9.27
CA ALA A 325 -12.32 -2.74 7.99
C ALA A 325 -11.20 -3.76 7.80
N THR A 326 -10.94 -4.15 6.55
CA THR A 326 -9.86 -5.11 6.21
C THR A 326 -9.10 -4.67 4.95
N GLY A 327 -7.96 -5.29 4.65
CA GLY A 327 -7.22 -5.06 3.40
C GLY A 327 -7.88 -5.65 2.14
N ARG A 328 -8.87 -6.53 2.32
CA ARG A 328 -9.44 -7.35 1.26
C ARG A 328 -10.59 -6.66 0.52
N SER A 329 -10.65 -6.89 -0.79
CA SER A 329 -11.67 -6.30 -1.68
C SER A 329 -13.03 -6.97 -1.62
N ASP A 330 -13.10 -8.20 -1.08
CA ASP A 330 -14.35 -8.96 -0.96
C ASP A 330 -15.11 -8.67 0.34
N TYR A 331 -14.60 -7.79 1.20
CA TYR A 331 -15.27 -7.31 2.41
C TYR A 331 -15.65 -5.82 2.32
N PRO A 332 -16.70 -5.37 3.05
CA PRO A 332 -16.98 -3.95 3.23
C PRO A 332 -15.81 -3.22 3.90
N ASN A 333 -15.75 -1.89 3.72
CA ASN A 333 -14.74 -1.01 4.31
C ASN A 333 -13.30 -1.47 4.00
N GLN A 334 -13.00 -1.69 2.71
CA GLN A 334 -11.66 -2.02 2.29
C GLN A 334 -10.69 -0.86 2.58
N VAL A 335 -9.66 -1.12 3.36
CA VAL A 335 -8.53 -0.23 3.62
C VAL A 335 -7.35 -0.76 2.84
N ASN A 336 -7.19 -0.25 1.63
CA ASN A 336 -6.17 -0.71 0.70
C ASN A 336 -5.50 0.49 0.05
N ASN A 337 -4.17 0.42 -0.07
CA ASN A 337 -3.33 1.50 -0.56
C ASN A 337 -3.67 1.93 -1.99
N VAL A 338 -4.38 1.09 -2.76
CA VAL A 338 -4.96 1.45 -4.08
C VAL A 338 -5.81 2.72 -4.05
N LEU A 339 -6.40 3.08 -2.89
CA LEU A 339 -7.14 4.32 -2.71
C LEU A 339 -6.26 5.56 -2.53
N GLY A 340 -4.95 5.37 -2.32
CA GLY A 340 -3.96 6.42 -2.06
C GLY A 340 -2.97 6.59 -3.21
N PHE A 341 -2.04 5.64 -3.39
CA PHE A 341 -0.84 5.85 -4.20
C PHE A 341 -1.09 6.31 -5.64
N PRO A 342 -2.09 5.81 -6.40
CA PRO A 342 -2.27 6.29 -7.77
C PRO A 342 -2.57 7.79 -7.83
N PHE A 343 -3.38 8.27 -6.89
CA PHE A 343 -3.86 9.65 -6.85
C PHE A 343 -2.85 10.60 -6.22
N ILE A 344 -2.08 10.13 -5.23
CA ILE A 344 -0.97 10.89 -4.64
C ILE A 344 0.06 11.19 -5.74
N PHE A 345 0.48 10.18 -6.50
CA PHE A 345 1.39 10.40 -7.63
C PHE A 345 0.78 11.23 -8.73
N ARG A 346 -0.51 11.05 -9.07
CA ARG A 346 -1.17 11.92 -10.07
C ARG A 346 -1.01 13.39 -9.70
N GLY A 347 -1.35 13.75 -8.46
CA GLY A 347 -1.20 15.11 -7.98
C GLY A 347 0.26 15.58 -7.97
N ALA A 348 1.18 14.75 -7.50
CA ALA A 348 2.61 15.09 -7.45
C ALA A 348 3.20 15.32 -8.86
N LEU A 349 2.85 14.47 -9.82
CA LEU A 349 3.31 14.55 -11.22
C LEU A 349 2.71 15.78 -11.92
N ASP A 350 1.42 16.08 -11.70
CA ASP A 350 0.73 17.22 -12.32
C ASP A 350 1.37 18.56 -11.98
N VAL A 351 1.92 18.68 -10.76
CA VAL A 351 2.59 19.90 -10.29
C VAL A 351 4.10 19.81 -10.33
N ARG A 352 4.67 18.72 -10.87
CA ARG A 352 6.11 18.42 -10.86
C ARG A 352 6.73 18.61 -9.47
N ALA A 353 6.07 18.07 -8.44
CA ALA A 353 6.55 18.12 -7.07
C ALA A 353 7.98 17.56 -6.99
N SER A 354 8.80 18.12 -6.09
CA SER A 354 10.17 17.65 -5.84
C SER A 354 10.29 16.73 -4.63
N THR A 355 9.22 16.60 -3.82
CA THR A 355 9.13 15.67 -2.68
C THR A 355 7.71 15.17 -2.48
#